data_AF-A0A0M4EF84-F1
#
_entry.id   AF-A0A0M4EF84-F1
#
_cell.length_a   1.000
_cell.length_b   1.000
_cell.length_c   1.000
_cell.angle_alpha   90.00
_cell.angle_beta   90.00
_cell.angle_gamma   90.00
#
_symmetry.space_group_name_H-M   'P 1'
#
loop_
_entity.id
_entity.type
_entity.pdbx_description
1 polymer ?
#
loop_
_entity_poly.entity_id
_entity_poly.type
_entity_poly.pdbx_seq_one_letter_code
_entity_poly.pdbx_strand_id
1 'polypeptide(L)'
;MATISLTDFEDVRIEAPWGDIVGRWYGNRQERPILAIHGWMDNLGSFGTLIPLLPDYLGVLCIELPGHGRSAHLPAGMRYHVHDYVSIIGRVMKAYKWSKVSIMGHSLGGALGYLWAALAPHTVDLVISLDIVHPPLLTPVYPQVHKLFLNKFAIADERSYEAGNVQEPPSYSLSELRQLMAQGSDNSVPAELAHHLLYRSVTKSQLFPDKFYFSRDARVKWYQQFPMSADLAAAMASRIQDTPYLIIKGTESPYVNEDTLPSRTILAKQNPHYEFYEVPGRHHVHLTNAEEVAKHIVPFLRHHRPPKLANERTKALHQFTVGPELAAVMLSRIKNIPCLMIKASDSPFVTEQSTLADQNPQYEFYEVLGQHHVHLTHPEECEKHIIPFLKLHRPPKAVQLTRTLNNEQVPVERMSKL
;
A
#
# COMPACT_ATOMS: atom_id res chain seq x y z
N MET A 1 0.40 22.31 19.24
CA MET A 1 0.90 22.04 17.87
C MET A 1 -0.29 21.98 16.95
N ALA A 2 -0.13 22.40 15.71
CA ALA A 2 -1.20 22.25 14.74
C ALA A 2 -1.44 20.77 14.43
N THR A 3 -2.69 20.43 14.17
CA THR A 3 -3.14 19.08 13.89
C THR A 3 -3.92 19.04 12.58
N ILE A 4 -4.11 17.86 12.04
CA ILE A 4 -4.79 17.68 10.76
C ILE A 4 -6.28 18.05 10.88
N SER A 5 -6.78 18.92 10.00
CA SER A 5 -8.22 19.22 9.92
C SER A 5 -8.97 18.16 9.12
N LEU A 6 -10.16 17.76 9.59
CA LEU A 6 -11.09 16.90 8.83
C LEU A 6 -11.91 17.64 7.78
N THR A 7 -11.88 18.98 7.78
CA THR A 7 -12.55 19.79 6.75
C THR A 7 -11.63 20.14 5.59
N ASP A 8 -10.31 20.00 5.79
CA ASP A 8 -9.30 20.11 4.73
C ASP A 8 -8.92 18.71 4.22
N PHE A 9 -9.69 18.22 3.25
CA PHE A 9 -9.42 16.96 2.56
C PHE A 9 -9.51 17.11 1.04
N GLU A 10 -8.80 16.25 0.32
CA GLU A 10 -9.02 16.00 -1.11
C GLU A 10 -9.68 14.63 -1.24
N ASP A 11 -10.86 14.56 -1.88
CA ASP A 11 -11.47 13.27 -2.24
C ASP A 11 -10.64 12.64 -3.36
N VAL A 12 -10.24 11.38 -3.19
CA VAL A 12 -9.44 10.65 -4.18
C VAL A 12 -10.22 9.50 -4.81
N ARG A 13 -9.84 9.16 -6.04
CA ARG A 13 -10.31 7.98 -6.76
C ARG A 13 -9.12 7.25 -7.37
N ILE A 14 -9.06 5.95 -7.12
CA ILE A 14 -7.99 5.06 -7.59
C ILE A 14 -8.66 4.01 -8.45
N GLU A 15 -8.41 4.07 -9.75
CA GLU A 15 -9.03 3.18 -10.72
C GLU A 15 -8.64 1.70 -10.46
N ALA A 16 -9.64 0.83 -10.54
CA ALA A 16 -9.44 -0.62 -10.56
C ALA A 16 -10.38 -1.27 -11.60
N PRO A 17 -10.08 -2.50 -12.06
CA PRO A 17 -10.88 -3.17 -13.09
C PRO A 17 -12.36 -3.38 -12.72
N TRP A 18 -12.69 -3.39 -11.43
CA TRP A 18 -14.05 -3.52 -10.91
C TRP A 18 -14.71 -2.17 -10.56
N GLY A 19 -14.04 -1.05 -10.84
CA GLY A 19 -14.47 0.30 -10.48
C GLY A 19 -13.56 0.97 -9.45
N ASP A 20 -13.89 2.22 -9.12
CA ASP A 20 -13.03 3.08 -8.30
C ASP A 20 -12.93 2.63 -6.84
N ILE A 21 -11.72 2.65 -6.32
CA ILE A 21 -11.43 2.69 -4.89
C ILE A 21 -11.39 4.17 -4.51
N VAL A 22 -12.26 4.57 -3.60
CA VAL A 22 -12.36 5.97 -3.19
C VAL A 22 -11.72 6.18 -1.83
N GLY A 23 -11.38 7.43 -1.52
CA GLY A 23 -10.76 7.79 -0.26
C GLY A 23 -10.70 9.29 -0.04
N ARG A 24 -10.01 9.69 1.02
CA ARG A 24 -9.71 11.08 1.35
C ARG A 24 -8.27 11.26 1.78
N TRP A 25 -7.61 12.28 1.25
CA TRP A 25 -6.28 12.70 1.65
C TRP A 25 -6.38 13.94 2.54
N TYR A 26 -6.06 13.77 3.83
CA TYR A 26 -6.03 14.82 4.84
C TYR A 26 -4.61 15.31 5.12
N GLY A 27 -4.46 16.57 5.56
CA GLY A 27 -3.18 17.12 5.99
C GLY A 27 -2.22 17.40 4.84
N ASN A 28 -0.92 17.16 5.04
CA ASN A 28 0.12 17.45 4.05
C ASN A 28 -0.03 16.58 2.78
N ARG A 29 -0.12 17.24 1.62
CA ARG A 29 -0.22 16.60 0.28
C ARG A 29 1.05 16.74 -0.56
N GLN A 30 2.09 17.37 -0.03
CA GLN A 30 3.37 17.55 -0.72
C GLN A 30 4.32 16.35 -0.50
N GLU A 31 4.02 15.51 0.49
CA GLU A 31 4.81 14.34 0.87
C GLU A 31 3.96 13.08 0.83
N ARG A 32 4.60 11.92 0.72
CA ARG A 32 3.89 10.62 0.76
C ARG A 32 3.12 10.49 2.08
N PRO A 33 1.79 10.28 2.04
CA PRO A 33 0.97 10.16 3.23
C PRO A 33 1.12 8.78 3.88
N ILE A 34 0.63 8.68 5.10
CA ILE A 34 0.34 7.39 5.74
C ILE A 34 -0.95 6.85 5.11
N LEU A 35 -0.89 5.63 4.58
CA LEU A 35 -2.05 4.92 4.07
C LEU A 35 -2.87 4.34 5.23
N ALA A 36 -4.05 4.89 5.46
CA ALA A 36 -4.97 4.47 6.50
C ALA A 36 -6.02 3.49 5.94
N ILE A 37 -6.12 2.29 6.54
CA ILE A 37 -6.99 1.19 6.08
C ILE A 37 -7.91 0.74 7.22
N HIS A 38 -9.22 0.83 7.00
CA HIS A 38 -10.23 0.59 8.03
C HIS A 38 -10.47 -0.92 8.31
N GLY A 39 -11.23 -1.19 9.37
CA GLY A 39 -11.66 -2.53 9.76
C GLY A 39 -12.73 -3.13 8.83
N TRP A 40 -13.09 -4.39 9.08
CA TRP A 40 -14.14 -5.04 8.32
C TRP A 40 -15.51 -4.41 8.60
N MET A 41 -16.30 -4.13 7.54
CA MET A 41 -17.60 -3.44 7.60
C MET A 41 -17.57 -1.96 8.03
N ASP A 42 -16.38 -1.41 8.25
CA ASP A 42 -16.15 0.02 8.49
C ASP A 42 -16.05 0.82 7.18
N ASN A 43 -15.56 2.04 7.29
CA ASN A 43 -15.11 2.89 6.20
C ASN A 43 -14.07 3.91 6.72
N LEU A 44 -13.66 4.87 5.88
CA LEU A 44 -12.65 5.88 6.25
C LEU A 44 -13.00 6.73 7.50
N GLY A 45 -14.27 6.77 7.88
CA GLY A 45 -14.74 7.46 9.07
C GLY A 45 -14.31 6.82 10.39
N SER A 46 -13.83 5.57 10.36
CA SER A 46 -13.24 4.87 11.52
C SER A 46 -12.06 5.65 12.13
N PHE A 47 -11.38 6.47 11.33
CA PHE A 47 -10.26 7.31 11.76
C PHE A 47 -10.67 8.73 12.19
N GLY A 48 -11.97 9.03 12.22
CA GLY A 48 -12.50 10.38 12.38
C GLY A 48 -12.12 11.07 13.69
N THR A 49 -11.88 10.34 14.78
CA THR A 49 -11.45 10.93 16.05
C THR A 49 -9.93 10.94 16.21
N LEU A 50 -9.20 10.08 15.48
CA LEU A 50 -7.74 9.96 15.56
C LEU A 50 -7.00 10.96 14.66
N ILE A 51 -7.45 11.15 13.41
CA ILE A 51 -6.78 12.07 12.46
C ILE A 51 -6.59 13.48 13.02
N PRO A 52 -7.58 14.10 13.70
CA PRO A 52 -7.43 15.42 14.32
C PRO A 52 -6.36 15.55 15.40
N LEU A 53 -5.76 14.43 15.83
CA LEU A 53 -4.74 14.38 16.88
C LEU A 53 -3.34 14.15 16.31
N LEU A 54 -3.24 13.86 15.02
CA LEU A 54 -1.97 13.62 14.33
C LEU A 54 -1.30 14.96 13.95
N PRO A 55 0.05 15.00 13.89
CA PRO A 55 0.78 16.18 13.48
C PRO A 55 0.41 16.64 12.06
N ASP A 56 0.16 17.93 11.88
CA ASP A 56 -0.26 18.55 10.62
C ASP A 56 0.80 18.51 9.50
N TYR A 57 2.09 18.36 9.85
CA TYR A 57 3.16 18.18 8.87
C TYR A 57 3.07 16.84 8.11
N LEU A 58 2.24 15.91 8.58
CA LEU A 58 1.99 14.61 7.96
C LEU A 58 0.73 14.66 7.08
N GLY A 59 0.72 13.79 6.06
CA GLY A 59 -0.46 13.47 5.27
C GLY A 59 -1.04 12.13 5.69
N VAL A 60 -2.36 11.98 5.62
CA VAL A 60 -3.05 10.69 5.81
C VAL A 60 -4.00 10.46 4.65
N LEU A 61 -3.78 9.36 3.92
CA LEU A 61 -4.67 8.90 2.86
C LEU A 61 -5.54 7.77 3.40
N CYS A 62 -6.80 8.06 3.72
CA CYS A 62 -7.76 7.04 4.12
C CYS A 62 -8.50 6.51 2.90
N ILE A 63 -8.37 5.22 2.63
CA ILE A 63 -9.08 4.56 1.53
C ILE A 63 -10.28 3.76 2.07
N GLU A 64 -11.25 3.50 1.21
CA GLU A 64 -12.32 2.54 1.46
C GLU A 64 -12.07 1.27 0.66
N LEU A 65 -12.04 0.11 1.30
CA LEU A 65 -11.86 -1.17 0.61
C LEU A 65 -13.04 -1.43 -0.35
N PRO A 66 -12.85 -2.20 -1.45
CA PRO A 66 -13.95 -2.61 -2.32
C PRO A 66 -15.15 -3.15 -1.53
N GLY A 67 -16.36 -2.79 -1.95
CA GLY A 67 -17.61 -3.17 -1.28
C GLY A 67 -17.91 -2.43 0.03
N HIS A 68 -17.01 -1.55 0.50
CA HIS A 68 -17.19 -0.73 1.70
C HIS A 68 -17.39 0.74 1.36
N GLY A 69 -18.10 1.44 2.26
CA GLY A 69 -18.34 2.88 2.14
C GLY A 69 -18.92 3.27 0.78
N ARG A 70 -18.16 4.04 0.00
CA ARG A 70 -18.49 4.48 -1.35
C ARG A 70 -17.57 3.90 -2.44
N SER A 71 -16.68 2.97 -2.08
CA SER A 71 -15.86 2.26 -3.08
C SER A 71 -16.71 1.29 -3.88
N ALA A 72 -16.30 1.05 -5.13
CA ALA A 72 -17.00 0.14 -6.02
C ALA A 72 -17.14 -1.27 -5.41
N HIS A 73 -18.28 -1.89 -5.69
CA HIS A 73 -18.52 -3.29 -5.37
C HIS A 73 -17.82 -4.17 -6.41
N LEU A 74 -17.37 -5.36 -6.02
CA LEU A 74 -16.90 -6.34 -6.99
C LEU A 74 -18.07 -6.80 -7.88
N PRO A 75 -17.84 -7.27 -9.11
CA PRO A 75 -18.88 -7.94 -9.91
C PRO A 75 -19.56 -9.09 -9.16
N ALA A 76 -20.80 -9.42 -9.55
CA ALA A 76 -21.49 -10.63 -9.08
C ALA A 76 -20.65 -11.89 -9.37
N GLY A 77 -20.65 -12.86 -8.47
CA GLY A 77 -19.81 -14.06 -8.55
C GLY A 77 -18.39 -13.91 -7.99
N MET A 78 -17.89 -12.68 -7.81
CA MET A 78 -16.57 -12.44 -7.22
C MET A 78 -16.63 -12.37 -5.69
N ARG A 79 -15.66 -13.02 -5.04
CA ARG A 79 -15.51 -12.99 -3.59
C ARG A 79 -14.60 -11.86 -3.15
N TYR A 80 -14.87 -11.34 -1.96
CA TYR A 80 -13.97 -10.43 -1.25
C TYR A 80 -12.95 -11.25 -0.46
N HIS A 81 -11.76 -11.52 -1.01
CA HIS A 81 -10.72 -12.27 -0.30
C HIS A 81 -9.73 -11.33 0.39
N VAL A 82 -9.20 -11.73 1.55
CA VAL A 82 -8.11 -11.02 2.23
C VAL A 82 -6.92 -10.73 1.29
N HIS A 83 -6.45 -11.68 0.47
CA HIS A 83 -5.35 -11.43 -0.48
C HIS A 83 -5.69 -10.39 -1.56
N ASP A 84 -6.93 -10.33 -2.01
CA ASP A 84 -7.39 -9.29 -2.93
C ASP A 84 -7.33 -7.92 -2.25
N TYR A 85 -7.71 -7.84 -0.97
CA TYR A 85 -7.54 -6.62 -0.18
C TYR A 85 -6.08 -6.26 0.07
N VAL A 86 -5.17 -7.22 0.29
CA VAL A 86 -3.73 -6.95 0.41
C VAL A 86 -3.21 -6.31 -0.88
N SER A 87 -3.68 -6.78 -2.03
CA SER A 87 -3.29 -6.26 -3.35
C SER A 87 -3.72 -4.81 -3.58
N ILE A 88 -4.68 -4.29 -2.80
CA ILE A 88 -5.06 -2.87 -2.84
C ILE A 88 -3.90 -1.97 -2.44
N ILE A 89 -3.06 -2.38 -1.48
CA ILE A 89 -1.88 -1.60 -1.07
C ILE A 89 -0.97 -1.40 -2.28
N GLY A 90 -0.66 -2.47 -3.02
CA GLY A 90 0.12 -2.40 -4.26
C GLY A 90 -0.54 -1.54 -5.35
N ARG A 91 -1.88 -1.55 -5.44
CA ARG A 91 -2.63 -0.72 -6.39
C ARG A 91 -2.55 0.77 -6.06
N VAL A 92 -2.69 1.13 -4.79
CA VAL A 92 -2.51 2.51 -4.29
C VAL A 92 -1.08 2.96 -4.56
N MET A 93 -0.08 2.14 -4.19
CA MET A 93 1.32 2.45 -4.44
C MET A 93 1.61 2.68 -5.92
N LYS A 94 1.06 1.83 -6.81
CA LYS A 94 1.18 2.01 -8.26
C LYS A 94 0.55 3.32 -8.73
N ALA A 95 -0.66 3.63 -8.28
CA ALA A 95 -1.40 4.84 -8.69
C ALA A 95 -0.63 6.12 -8.36
N TYR A 96 -0.02 6.19 -7.18
CA TYR A 96 0.76 7.36 -6.74
C TYR A 96 2.27 7.22 -6.95
N LYS A 97 2.72 6.18 -7.66
CA LYS A 97 4.13 5.88 -7.96
C LYS A 97 5.02 5.81 -6.70
N TRP A 98 4.48 5.23 -5.62
CA TRP A 98 5.21 5.04 -4.37
C TRP A 98 6.10 3.79 -4.44
N SER A 99 7.37 3.96 -4.10
CA SER A 99 8.30 2.84 -3.91
C SER A 99 8.21 2.22 -2.51
N LYS A 100 7.73 2.98 -1.52
CA LYS A 100 7.48 2.53 -0.15
C LYS A 100 6.14 3.05 0.38
N VAL A 101 5.60 2.46 1.44
CA VAL A 101 4.35 2.86 2.08
C VAL A 101 4.47 2.88 3.61
N SER A 102 3.88 3.87 4.26
CA SER A 102 3.58 3.86 5.69
C SER A 102 2.14 3.44 5.89
N ILE A 103 1.88 2.43 6.71
CA ILE A 103 0.53 1.86 6.86
C ILE A 103 0.02 2.14 8.28
N MET A 104 -1.22 2.62 8.39
CA MET A 104 -1.97 2.65 9.64
C MET A 104 -3.27 1.87 9.43
N GLY A 105 -3.43 0.75 10.12
CA GLY A 105 -4.52 -0.18 9.86
C GLY A 105 -5.27 -0.54 11.13
N HIS A 106 -6.60 -0.48 11.10
CA HIS A 106 -7.44 -1.04 12.17
C HIS A 106 -7.96 -2.41 11.80
N SER A 107 -7.88 -3.38 12.72
CA SER A 107 -8.47 -4.71 12.55
C SER A 107 -8.09 -5.34 11.20
N LEU A 108 -9.03 -5.56 10.28
CA LEU A 108 -8.75 -6.00 8.92
C LEU A 108 -7.60 -5.20 8.27
N GLY A 109 -7.64 -3.87 8.29
CA GLY A 109 -6.57 -3.04 7.76
C GLY A 109 -5.20 -3.25 8.42
N GLY A 110 -5.17 -3.53 9.73
CA GLY A 110 -3.93 -3.88 10.45
C GLY A 110 -3.39 -5.24 10.00
N ALA A 111 -4.28 -6.23 9.84
CA ALA A 111 -3.93 -7.54 9.31
C ALA A 111 -3.41 -7.47 7.86
N LEU A 112 -3.96 -6.59 7.02
CA LEU A 112 -3.44 -6.32 5.67
C LEU A 112 -2.05 -5.69 5.72
N GLY A 113 -1.82 -4.75 6.65
CA GLY A 113 -0.51 -4.17 6.92
C GLY A 113 0.53 -5.21 7.32
N TYR A 114 0.18 -6.13 8.22
CA TYR A 114 1.02 -7.27 8.59
C TYR A 114 1.38 -8.15 7.39
N LEU A 115 0.38 -8.57 6.60
CA LEU A 115 0.59 -9.40 5.42
C LEU A 115 1.52 -8.71 4.42
N TRP A 116 1.29 -7.42 4.15
CA TRP A 116 2.12 -6.65 3.23
C TRP A 116 3.56 -6.48 3.73
N ALA A 117 3.75 -6.14 5.01
CA ALA A 117 5.07 -6.00 5.61
C ALA A 117 5.85 -7.31 5.61
N ALA A 118 5.20 -8.45 5.86
CA ALA A 118 5.84 -9.75 5.76
C ALA A 118 6.19 -10.12 4.30
N LEU A 119 5.29 -9.87 3.34
CA LEU A 119 5.48 -10.28 1.94
C LEU A 119 6.48 -9.39 1.20
N ALA A 120 6.46 -8.08 1.45
CA ALA A 120 7.26 -7.07 0.75
C ALA A 120 7.93 -6.08 1.72
N PRO A 121 8.76 -6.54 2.68
CA PRO A 121 9.29 -5.70 3.78
C PRO A 121 10.05 -4.46 3.28
N HIS A 122 10.81 -4.56 2.20
CA HIS A 122 11.58 -3.44 1.63
C HIS A 122 10.72 -2.30 1.08
N THR A 123 9.41 -2.53 0.94
CA THR A 123 8.43 -1.55 0.45
C THR A 123 7.68 -0.86 1.59
N VAL A 124 8.04 -1.11 2.85
CA VAL A 124 7.33 -0.56 4.01
C VAL A 124 8.24 0.38 4.79
N ASP A 125 7.73 1.58 5.07
CA ASP A 125 8.42 2.56 5.92
C ASP A 125 8.11 2.33 7.41
N LEU A 126 6.85 2.01 7.71
CA LEU A 126 6.34 1.71 9.05
C LEU A 126 4.96 1.06 8.98
N VAL A 127 4.57 0.39 10.06
CA VAL A 127 3.21 -0.12 10.30
C VAL A 127 2.73 0.32 11.67
N ILE A 128 1.52 0.87 11.74
CA ILE A 128 0.75 1.11 12.96
C ILE A 128 -0.48 0.22 12.89
N SER A 129 -0.51 -0.83 13.71
CA SER A 129 -1.62 -1.77 13.80
C SER A 129 -2.49 -1.44 15.01
N LEU A 130 -3.75 -1.11 14.74
CA LEU A 130 -4.75 -0.79 15.74
C LEU A 130 -5.56 -2.05 16.00
N ASP A 131 -5.27 -2.65 17.15
CA ASP A 131 -6.00 -3.75 17.78
C ASP A 131 -6.05 -5.06 16.99
N ILE A 132 -4.94 -5.40 16.35
CA ILE A 132 -4.69 -6.72 15.77
C ILE A 132 -3.18 -6.95 15.59
N VAL A 133 -2.75 -8.21 15.50
CA VAL A 133 -1.37 -8.56 15.12
C VAL A 133 -1.29 -8.99 13.66
N HIS A 134 -2.13 -9.95 13.27
CA HIS A 134 -2.15 -10.60 11.97
C HIS A 134 -3.53 -11.22 11.70
N PRO A 135 -3.82 -11.78 10.50
CA PRO A 135 -5.06 -12.53 10.26
C PRO A 135 -5.32 -13.64 11.30
N PRO A 136 -6.57 -14.07 11.50
CA PRO A 136 -6.91 -15.06 12.53
C PRO A 136 -6.15 -16.37 12.31
N LEU A 137 -5.81 -17.05 13.40
CA LEU A 137 -5.23 -18.39 13.29
C LEU A 137 -6.30 -19.43 12.95
N LEU A 138 -5.87 -20.50 12.29
CA LEU A 138 -6.66 -21.67 12.05
C LEU A 138 -6.94 -22.37 13.38
N THR A 139 -8.22 -22.56 13.70
CA THR A 139 -8.68 -23.25 14.90
C THR A 139 -9.62 -24.40 14.51
N PRO A 140 -9.89 -25.38 15.40
CA PRO A 140 -10.81 -26.48 15.11
C PRO A 140 -12.24 -26.05 14.78
N VAL A 141 -12.66 -24.84 15.17
CA VAL A 141 -13.97 -24.26 14.84
C VAL A 141 -14.02 -23.62 13.44
N TYR A 142 -12.88 -23.45 12.78
CA TYR A 142 -12.80 -22.76 11.50
C TYR A 142 -13.62 -23.45 10.38
N PRO A 143 -13.65 -24.78 10.21
CA PRO A 143 -14.49 -25.41 9.19
C PRO A 143 -15.99 -25.05 9.31
N GLN A 144 -16.51 -24.91 10.54
CA GLN A 144 -17.90 -24.52 10.77
C GLN A 144 -18.13 -23.05 10.43
N VAL A 145 -17.21 -22.16 10.82
CA VAL A 145 -17.23 -20.74 10.44
C VAL A 145 -17.14 -20.59 8.92
N HIS A 146 -16.24 -21.31 8.28
CA HIS A 146 -16.04 -21.26 6.84
C HIS A 146 -17.29 -21.74 6.07
N LYS A 147 -17.92 -22.84 6.50
CA LYS A 147 -19.20 -23.30 5.95
C LYS A 147 -20.29 -22.22 6.08
N LEU A 148 -20.41 -21.59 7.24
CA LEU A 148 -21.38 -20.50 7.46
C LEU A 148 -21.14 -19.34 6.49
N PHE A 149 -19.89 -18.89 6.37
CA PHE A 149 -19.50 -17.78 5.50
C PHE A 149 -19.75 -18.11 4.02
N LEU A 150 -19.38 -19.32 3.57
CA LEU A 150 -19.65 -19.77 2.20
C LEU A 150 -21.15 -19.75 1.87
N ASN A 151 -21.98 -20.34 2.74
CA ASN A 151 -23.42 -20.40 2.53
C ASN A 151 -24.06 -19.01 2.52
N LYS A 152 -23.66 -18.14 3.45
CA LYS A 152 -24.21 -16.78 3.55
C LYS A 152 -23.72 -15.88 2.41
N PHE A 153 -22.48 -16.06 1.96
CA PHE A 153 -21.96 -15.40 0.76
C PHE A 153 -22.80 -15.78 -0.45
N ALA A 154 -23.04 -17.08 -0.69
CA ALA A 154 -23.81 -17.55 -1.84
C ALA A 154 -25.21 -16.91 -1.90
N ILE A 155 -25.92 -16.85 -0.76
CA ILE A 155 -27.23 -16.18 -0.67
C ILE A 155 -27.12 -14.68 -0.97
N ALA A 156 -26.09 -14.00 -0.46
CA ALA A 156 -25.90 -12.57 -0.71
C ALA A 156 -25.51 -12.28 -2.16
N ASP A 157 -24.77 -13.20 -2.80
CA ASP A 157 -24.32 -13.08 -4.18
C ASP A 157 -25.43 -13.38 -5.19
N GLU A 158 -26.25 -14.40 -4.94
CA GLU A 158 -27.47 -14.66 -5.71
C GLU A 158 -28.39 -13.44 -5.69
N ARG A 159 -28.63 -12.84 -4.51
CA ARG A 159 -29.40 -11.59 -4.40
C ARG A 159 -28.76 -10.43 -5.17
N SER A 160 -27.44 -10.31 -5.15
CA SER A 160 -26.73 -9.26 -5.89
C SER A 160 -26.79 -9.47 -7.40
N TYR A 161 -26.81 -10.72 -7.86
CA TYR A 161 -26.94 -11.09 -9.27
C TYR A 161 -28.38 -10.90 -9.77
N GLU A 162 -29.35 -11.32 -8.97
CA GLU A 162 -30.78 -11.19 -9.25
C GLU A 162 -31.31 -9.77 -9.08
N ALA A 163 -30.52 -8.84 -8.52
CA ALA A 163 -30.89 -7.43 -8.26
C ALA A 163 -31.25 -6.61 -9.53
N GLY A 164 -31.33 -7.25 -10.70
CA GLY A 164 -32.27 -6.83 -11.75
C GLY A 164 -33.75 -6.79 -11.28
N ASN A 165 -34.07 -7.37 -10.12
CA ASN A 165 -35.34 -7.27 -9.40
C ASN A 165 -35.23 -6.28 -8.22
N VAL A 166 -36.01 -5.21 -8.35
CA VAL A 166 -36.01 -3.95 -7.62
C VAL A 166 -36.58 -4.07 -6.19
N GLN A 167 -35.78 -4.48 -5.20
CA GLN A 167 -36.18 -4.26 -3.80
C GLN A 167 -35.02 -3.77 -2.94
N GLU A 168 -35.21 -2.58 -2.37
CA GLU A 168 -34.27 -2.00 -1.40
C GLU A 168 -34.11 -2.94 -0.20
N PRO A 169 -32.91 -3.02 0.41
CA PRO A 169 -32.73 -3.72 1.67
C PRO A 169 -33.63 -3.15 2.78
N PRO A 170 -33.80 -3.89 3.91
CA PRO A 170 -34.46 -3.36 5.09
C PRO A 170 -33.94 -1.95 5.44
N SER A 171 -34.88 -1.02 5.56
CA SER A 171 -34.60 0.39 5.83
C SER A 171 -35.02 0.74 7.26
N TYR A 172 -34.26 1.63 7.87
CA TYR A 172 -34.30 1.97 9.29
C TYR A 172 -34.20 3.48 9.47
N SER A 173 -34.71 4.00 10.58
CA SER A 173 -34.39 5.36 11.03
C SER A 173 -32.90 5.49 11.39
N LEU A 174 -32.38 6.72 11.44
CA LEU A 174 -30.99 6.95 11.84
C LEU A 174 -30.70 6.49 13.28
N SER A 175 -31.66 6.60 14.19
CA SER A 175 -31.50 6.11 15.57
C SER A 175 -31.38 4.58 15.61
N GLU A 176 -32.23 3.87 14.87
CA GLU A 176 -32.14 2.40 14.71
C GLU A 176 -30.80 2.00 14.08
N LEU A 177 -30.32 2.71 13.05
CA LEU A 177 -29.02 2.43 12.43
C LEU A 177 -27.84 2.60 13.41
N ARG A 178 -27.88 3.61 14.28
CA ARG A 178 -26.86 3.79 15.33
C ARG A 178 -26.85 2.61 16.28
N GLN A 179 -28.02 2.13 16.69
CA GLN A 179 -28.14 0.94 17.54
C GLN A 179 -27.67 -0.33 16.84
N LEU A 180 -28.05 -0.54 15.57
CA LEU A 180 -27.60 -1.67 14.77
C LEU A 180 -26.08 -1.66 14.54
N MET A 181 -25.46 -0.47 14.39
CA MET A 181 -24.01 -0.33 14.29
C MET A 181 -23.32 -0.70 15.61
N ALA A 182 -23.85 -0.23 16.74
CA ALA A 182 -23.32 -0.59 18.05
C ALA A 182 -23.43 -2.09 18.29
N GLN A 183 -24.60 -2.69 18.09
CA GLN A 183 -24.80 -4.13 18.25
C GLN A 183 -23.93 -4.95 17.30
N GLY A 184 -23.84 -4.56 16.03
CA GLY A 184 -23.05 -5.26 15.01
C GLY A 184 -21.54 -5.20 15.22
N SER A 185 -21.06 -4.22 16.00
CA SER A 185 -19.65 -4.08 16.39
C SER A 185 -19.36 -4.62 17.80
N ASP A 186 -20.30 -5.36 18.40
CA ASP A 186 -20.26 -5.78 19.81
C ASP A 186 -20.00 -4.60 20.75
N ASN A 187 -20.75 -3.52 20.56
CA ASN A 187 -20.64 -2.24 21.25
C ASN A 187 -19.25 -1.59 21.19
N SER A 188 -18.38 -2.05 20.29
CA SER A 188 -17.08 -1.42 20.11
C SER A 188 -17.18 -0.07 19.41
N VAL A 189 -18.24 0.17 18.62
CA VAL A 189 -18.62 1.50 18.13
C VAL A 189 -19.92 1.90 18.84
N PRO A 190 -19.84 2.66 19.94
CA PRO A 190 -21.03 3.12 20.64
C PRO A 190 -21.98 3.91 19.75
N ALA A 191 -23.28 3.89 20.06
CA ALA A 191 -24.33 4.49 19.21
C ALA A 191 -24.11 6.01 18.99
N GLU A 192 -23.53 6.69 19.96
CA GLU A 192 -23.14 8.11 19.91
C GLU A 192 -22.00 8.36 18.92
N LEU A 193 -21.09 7.40 18.72
CA LEU A 193 -19.98 7.49 17.76
C LEU A 193 -20.30 6.86 16.40
N ALA A 194 -21.39 6.11 16.28
CA ALA A 194 -21.79 5.47 15.04
C ALA A 194 -21.97 6.44 13.87
N HIS A 195 -22.21 7.73 14.14
CA HIS A 195 -22.28 8.76 13.09
C HIS A 195 -20.99 8.89 12.26
N HIS A 196 -19.83 8.56 12.85
CA HIS A 196 -18.55 8.52 12.15
C HIS A 196 -18.52 7.45 11.05
N LEU A 197 -19.26 6.35 11.17
CA LEU A 197 -19.34 5.33 10.12
C LEU A 197 -20.57 5.52 9.24
N LEU A 198 -21.73 5.84 9.82
CA LEU A 198 -23.00 5.84 9.11
C LEU A 198 -23.03 6.82 7.93
N TYR A 199 -22.38 7.98 8.00
CA TYR A 199 -22.44 9.00 6.95
C TYR A 199 -21.90 8.54 5.58
N ARG A 200 -21.14 7.43 5.55
CA ARG A 200 -20.64 6.78 4.31
C ARG A 200 -21.15 5.36 4.11
N SER A 201 -21.87 4.81 5.08
CA SER A 201 -22.35 3.42 5.05
C SER A 201 -23.85 3.30 4.77
N VAL A 202 -24.56 4.41 4.54
CA VAL A 202 -26.02 4.39 4.34
C VAL A 202 -26.47 5.19 3.13
N THR A 203 -27.57 4.75 2.54
CA THR A 203 -28.30 5.42 1.46
C THR A 203 -29.73 5.68 1.91
N LYS A 204 -30.30 6.82 1.50
CA LYS A 204 -31.70 7.16 1.77
C LYS A 204 -32.61 6.21 1.00
N SER A 205 -33.62 5.66 1.68
CA SER A 205 -34.61 4.79 1.05
C SER A 205 -35.51 5.60 0.10
N GLN A 206 -35.77 5.04 -1.07
CA GLN A 206 -36.76 5.53 -2.03
C GLN A 206 -38.17 5.04 -1.66
N LEU A 207 -38.29 3.90 -0.97
CA LEU A 207 -39.57 3.34 -0.52
C LEU A 207 -40.10 4.00 0.76
N PHE A 208 -39.20 4.46 1.63
CA PHE A 208 -39.53 5.03 2.94
C PHE A 208 -38.77 6.34 3.16
N PRO A 209 -39.38 7.52 2.88
CA PRO A 209 -38.68 8.81 2.83
C PRO A 209 -37.88 9.22 4.08
N ASP A 210 -38.26 8.73 5.26
CA ASP A 210 -37.61 9.03 6.55
C ASP A 210 -36.62 7.96 6.99
N LYS A 211 -36.34 6.96 6.13
CA LYS A 211 -35.49 5.82 6.45
C LYS A 211 -34.28 5.72 5.52
N PHE A 212 -33.31 4.94 5.97
CA PHE A 212 -32.04 4.69 5.31
C PHE A 212 -31.73 3.20 5.39
N TYR A 213 -30.99 2.68 4.42
CA TYR A 213 -30.47 1.32 4.44
C TYR A 213 -28.95 1.35 4.31
N PHE A 214 -28.29 0.27 4.73
CA PHE A 214 -26.84 0.15 4.58
C PHE A 214 -26.44 0.00 3.11
N SER A 215 -25.56 0.88 2.63
CA SER A 215 -25.16 0.99 1.21
C SER A 215 -24.05 0.03 0.79
N ARG A 216 -23.27 -0.47 1.75
CA ARG A 216 -22.19 -1.44 1.52
C ARG A 216 -22.72 -2.69 0.80
N ASP A 217 -21.83 -3.37 0.09
CA ASP A 217 -22.15 -4.66 -0.50
C ASP A 217 -22.50 -5.69 0.60
N ALA A 218 -23.67 -6.33 0.48
CA ALA A 218 -24.12 -7.31 1.45
C ALA A 218 -23.19 -8.54 1.55
N ARG A 219 -22.45 -8.86 0.48
CA ARG A 219 -21.49 -9.97 0.43
C ARG A 219 -20.24 -9.72 1.26
N VAL A 220 -19.88 -8.45 1.50
CA VAL A 220 -18.74 -8.10 2.37
C VAL A 220 -18.92 -8.66 3.77
N LYS A 221 -20.16 -8.83 4.25
CA LYS A 221 -20.46 -9.49 5.53
C LYS A 221 -19.94 -10.93 5.62
N TRP A 222 -19.55 -11.51 4.51
CA TRP A 222 -19.13 -12.91 4.41
C TRP A 222 -17.85 -13.00 3.57
N TYR A 223 -16.93 -12.05 3.76
CA TYR A 223 -15.65 -12.02 3.06
C TYR A 223 -14.85 -13.30 3.33
N GLN A 224 -14.07 -13.72 2.33
CA GLN A 224 -13.23 -14.90 2.44
C GLN A 224 -12.01 -14.59 3.30
N GLN A 225 -12.07 -15.08 4.54
CA GLN A 225 -10.99 -14.98 5.51
C GLN A 225 -9.77 -15.78 5.06
N PHE A 226 -8.59 -15.37 5.55
CA PHE A 226 -7.34 -16.10 5.39
C PHE A 226 -6.87 -16.60 6.77
N PRO A 227 -7.34 -17.77 7.23
CA PRO A 227 -6.88 -18.36 8.48
C PRO A 227 -5.43 -18.82 8.30
N MET A 228 -4.54 -18.42 9.21
CA MET A 228 -3.13 -18.81 9.15
C MET A 228 -2.85 -19.96 10.10
N SER A 229 -1.97 -20.88 9.74
CA SER A 229 -1.36 -21.73 10.77
C SER A 229 -0.46 -20.88 11.68
N ALA A 230 -0.23 -21.35 12.91
CA ALA A 230 0.72 -20.70 13.82
C ALA A 230 2.13 -20.62 13.21
N ASP A 231 2.56 -21.68 12.50
CA ASP A 231 3.86 -21.71 11.81
C ASP A 231 3.96 -20.67 10.70
N LEU A 232 2.88 -20.48 9.92
CA LEU A 232 2.86 -19.45 8.88
C LEU A 232 2.91 -18.05 9.51
N ALA A 233 2.15 -17.81 10.58
CA ALA A 233 2.20 -16.54 11.31
C ALA A 233 3.60 -16.28 11.88
N ALA A 234 4.25 -17.29 12.46
CA ALA A 234 5.62 -17.17 12.96
C ALA A 234 6.61 -16.86 11.82
N ALA A 235 6.55 -17.59 10.70
CA ALA A 235 7.42 -17.38 9.55
C ALA A 235 7.23 -16.00 8.91
N MET A 236 6.00 -15.50 8.85
CA MET A 236 5.70 -14.16 8.35
C MET A 236 6.18 -13.08 9.31
N ALA A 237 5.98 -13.27 10.62
CA ALA A 237 6.52 -12.37 11.63
C ALA A 237 8.04 -12.28 11.50
N SER A 238 8.75 -13.41 11.31
CA SER A 238 10.20 -13.47 11.14
C SER A 238 10.77 -12.67 9.96
N ARG A 239 9.93 -12.27 9.01
CA ARG A 239 10.35 -11.43 7.86
C ARG A 239 10.32 -9.93 8.16
N ILE A 240 9.69 -9.53 9.26
CA ILE A 240 9.54 -8.13 9.69
C ILE A 240 10.63 -7.84 10.74
N GLN A 241 11.82 -7.48 10.27
CA GLN A 241 13.03 -7.31 11.11
C GLN A 241 13.50 -5.86 11.24
N ASP A 242 13.36 -5.05 10.19
CA ASP A 242 13.86 -3.67 10.17
C ASP A 242 12.77 -2.73 9.65
N THR A 243 11.63 -2.75 10.33
CA THR A 243 10.45 -1.99 9.94
C THR A 243 9.78 -1.48 11.20
N PRO A 244 9.77 -0.16 11.46
CA PRO A 244 9.04 0.40 12.59
C PRO A 244 7.63 -0.16 12.66
N TYR A 245 7.29 -0.82 13.77
CA TYR A 245 6.06 -1.58 13.90
C TYR A 245 5.43 -1.36 15.27
N LEU A 246 4.37 -0.56 15.29
CA LEU A 246 3.61 -0.23 16.48
C LEU A 246 2.31 -1.04 16.53
N ILE A 247 2.03 -1.69 17.65
CA ILE A 247 0.74 -2.32 17.93
C ILE A 247 0.10 -1.62 19.13
N ILE A 248 -1.14 -1.16 18.97
CA ILE A 248 -1.96 -0.64 20.07
C ILE A 248 -3.15 -1.56 20.28
N LYS A 249 -3.29 -2.12 21.48
CA LYS A 249 -4.38 -3.01 21.86
C LYS A 249 -5.38 -2.28 22.76
N GLY A 250 -6.67 -2.47 22.54
CA GLY A 250 -7.72 -2.15 23.49
C GLY A 250 -7.74 -3.18 24.63
N THR A 251 -7.71 -2.74 25.88
CA THR A 251 -7.63 -3.65 27.05
C THR A 251 -8.79 -4.66 27.13
N GLU A 252 -9.96 -4.31 26.61
CA GLU A 252 -11.16 -5.17 26.59
C GLU A 252 -11.29 -5.98 25.28
N SER A 253 -10.32 -5.85 24.36
CA SER A 253 -10.37 -6.50 23.06
C SER A 253 -9.85 -7.94 23.08
N PRO A 254 -10.53 -8.88 22.40
CA PRO A 254 -10.06 -10.26 22.27
C PRO A 254 -9.07 -10.47 21.11
N TYR A 255 -8.79 -9.47 20.26
CA TYR A 255 -8.05 -9.67 19.00
C TYR A 255 -6.53 -9.75 19.17
N VAL A 256 -6.00 -9.29 20.30
CA VAL A 256 -4.60 -9.45 20.68
C VAL A 256 -4.53 -10.17 22.02
N ASN A 257 -4.26 -11.47 21.96
CA ASN A 257 -4.37 -12.40 23.07
C ASN A 257 -3.17 -13.39 23.09
N GLU A 258 -3.25 -14.43 23.93
CA GLU A 258 -2.22 -15.47 24.05
C GLU A 258 -1.88 -16.17 22.74
N ASP A 259 -2.85 -16.40 21.85
CA ASP A 259 -2.60 -17.04 20.55
C ASP A 259 -1.70 -16.18 19.64
N THR A 260 -1.68 -14.86 19.87
CA THR A 260 -0.83 -13.92 19.13
C THR A 260 0.53 -13.68 19.77
N LEU A 261 0.75 -14.17 21.01
CA LEU A 261 1.98 -13.97 21.76
C LEU A 261 3.23 -14.51 21.05
N PRO A 262 3.22 -15.67 20.36
CA PRO A 262 4.39 -16.14 19.62
C PRO A 262 4.83 -15.15 18.53
N SER A 263 3.90 -14.69 17.70
CA SER A 263 4.17 -13.71 16.64
C SER A 263 4.69 -12.39 17.21
N ARG A 264 4.07 -11.89 18.29
CA ARG A 264 4.52 -10.66 18.98
C ARG A 264 5.92 -10.82 19.59
N THR A 265 6.23 -11.98 20.15
CA THR A 265 7.54 -12.29 20.71
C THR A 265 8.61 -12.30 19.63
N ILE A 266 8.31 -12.88 18.46
CA ILE A 266 9.20 -12.88 17.29
C ILE A 266 9.45 -11.44 16.84
N LEU A 267 8.39 -10.64 16.65
CA LEU A 267 8.51 -9.23 16.27
C LEU A 267 9.37 -8.47 17.27
N ALA A 268 9.06 -8.53 18.57
CA ALA A 268 9.79 -7.81 19.61
C ALA A 268 11.28 -8.22 19.70
N LYS A 269 11.58 -9.50 19.49
CA LYS A 269 12.96 -10.01 19.63
C LYS A 269 13.87 -9.58 18.48
N GLN A 270 13.34 -9.51 17.26
CA GLN A 270 14.17 -9.32 16.06
C GLN A 270 14.05 -7.92 15.45
N ASN A 271 13.04 -7.15 15.84
CA ASN A 271 12.78 -5.82 15.31
C ASN A 271 13.05 -4.76 16.38
N PRO A 272 14.16 -4.01 16.28
CA PRO A 272 14.53 -3.02 17.29
C PRO A 272 13.57 -1.83 17.34
N HIS A 273 12.66 -1.70 16.37
CA HIS A 273 11.66 -0.65 16.26
C HIS A 273 10.23 -1.15 16.54
N TYR A 274 10.09 -2.30 17.18
CA TYR A 274 8.80 -2.83 17.59
C TYR A 274 8.33 -2.18 18.90
N GLU A 275 7.10 -1.68 18.90
CA GLU A 275 6.46 -1.09 20.07
C GLU A 275 5.07 -1.71 20.29
N PHE A 276 4.71 -1.95 21.55
CA PHE A 276 3.42 -2.49 21.95
C PHE A 276 2.87 -1.74 23.15
N TYR A 277 1.62 -1.26 23.04
CA TYR A 277 0.93 -0.58 24.12
C TYR A 277 -0.51 -1.08 24.26
N GLU A 278 -1.02 -1.05 25.48
CA GLU A 278 -2.43 -1.29 25.79
C GLU A 278 -3.08 0.04 26.20
N VAL A 279 -4.28 0.29 25.67
CA VAL A 279 -5.07 1.49 25.95
C VAL A 279 -6.46 1.06 26.45
N PRO A 280 -7.01 1.69 27.50
CA PRO A 280 -8.35 1.37 27.97
C PRO A 280 -9.40 1.50 26.85
N GLY A 281 -10.12 0.41 26.57
CA GLY A 281 -11.22 0.38 25.60
C GLY A 281 -11.38 -0.94 24.87
N ARG A 282 -12.40 -0.98 24.00
CA ARG A 282 -12.77 -2.13 23.15
C ARG A 282 -12.03 -2.10 21.81
N HIS A 283 -12.47 -2.89 20.83
CA HIS A 283 -11.78 -3.12 19.56
C HIS A 283 -11.51 -1.85 18.70
N HIS A 284 -12.39 -0.84 18.75
CA HIS A 284 -12.25 0.45 18.07
C HIS A 284 -11.69 1.50 19.02
N VAL A 285 -10.68 1.15 19.82
CA VAL A 285 -10.06 2.05 20.81
C VAL A 285 -9.54 3.34 20.17
N HIS A 286 -9.13 3.28 18.89
CA HIS A 286 -8.73 4.46 18.11
C HIS A 286 -9.88 5.41 17.78
N LEU A 287 -11.12 4.91 17.79
CA LEU A 287 -12.33 5.71 17.63
C LEU A 287 -12.82 6.24 18.98
N THR A 288 -12.88 5.38 20.00
CA THR A 288 -13.51 5.68 21.29
C THR A 288 -12.59 6.38 22.29
N ASN A 289 -11.27 6.14 22.20
CA ASN A 289 -10.25 6.67 23.12
C ASN A 289 -9.04 7.20 22.35
N ALA A 290 -9.32 8.00 21.31
CA ALA A 290 -8.33 8.46 20.34
C ALA A 290 -7.19 9.28 20.95
N GLU A 291 -7.46 10.04 22.03
CA GLU A 291 -6.44 10.84 22.73
C GLU A 291 -5.37 9.98 23.39
N GLU A 292 -5.76 8.93 24.11
CA GLU A 292 -4.81 7.99 24.71
C GLU A 292 -4.05 7.21 23.63
N VAL A 293 -4.73 6.80 22.55
CA VAL A 293 -4.09 6.18 21.39
C VAL A 293 -3.04 7.12 20.76
N ALA A 294 -3.37 8.41 20.60
CA ALA A 294 -2.47 9.40 20.02
C ALA A 294 -1.21 9.66 20.87
N LYS A 295 -1.28 9.50 22.20
CA LYS A 295 -0.09 9.60 23.09
C LYS A 295 1.01 8.61 22.71
N HIS A 296 0.67 7.47 22.09
CA HIS A 296 1.64 6.48 21.62
C HIS A 296 1.98 6.67 20.14
N ILE A 297 0.98 6.94 19.29
CA ILE A 297 1.19 7.11 17.84
C ILE A 297 2.05 8.33 17.52
N VAL A 298 1.81 9.46 18.19
CA VAL A 298 2.48 10.72 17.84
C VAL A 298 3.99 10.66 18.12
N PRO A 299 4.48 10.20 19.28
CA PRO A 299 5.91 9.99 19.49
C PRO A 299 6.54 9.02 18.50
N PHE A 300 5.89 7.88 18.23
CA PHE A 300 6.34 6.90 17.24
C PHE A 300 6.50 7.52 15.85
N LEU A 301 5.50 8.29 15.40
CA LEU A 301 5.55 9.01 14.12
C LEU A 301 6.62 10.09 14.10
N ARG A 302 6.84 10.83 15.19
CA ARG A 302 7.92 11.83 15.24
C ARG A 302 9.30 11.21 15.16
N HIS A 303 9.47 10.03 15.76
CA HIS A 303 10.74 9.32 15.74
C HIS A 303 11.05 8.75 14.35
N HIS A 304 10.08 8.08 13.72
CA HIS A 304 10.28 7.38 12.45
C HIS A 304 9.93 8.20 11.19
N ARG A 305 9.18 9.30 11.36
CA ARG A 305 8.81 10.29 10.33
C ARG A 305 8.87 11.70 10.89
N PRO A 306 10.08 12.19 11.21
CA PRO A 306 10.24 13.57 11.67
C PRO A 306 9.84 14.58 10.58
N PRO A 307 9.44 15.80 10.97
CA PRO A 307 9.20 16.86 9.99
C PRO A 307 10.49 17.16 9.22
N LYS A 308 10.38 17.31 7.90
CA LYS A 308 11.52 17.79 7.09
C LYS A 308 11.84 19.23 7.47
N LEU A 309 13.12 19.51 7.71
CA LEU A 309 13.58 20.87 7.99
C LEU A 309 13.37 21.74 6.74
N ALA A 310 12.92 22.98 6.92
CA ALA A 310 12.55 23.91 5.84
C ALA A 310 13.66 24.19 4.80
N ASN A 311 14.91 23.81 5.12
CA ASN A 311 16.08 23.96 4.24
C ASN A 311 16.24 22.85 3.19
N GLU A 312 15.42 21.80 3.20
CA GLU A 312 15.37 20.79 2.12
C GLU A 312 14.52 21.23 0.92
N ARG A 313 14.06 22.49 0.88
CA ARG A 313 13.53 23.12 -0.33
C ARG A 313 14.67 23.56 -1.28
N THR A 314 15.60 22.66 -1.56
CA THR A 314 16.47 22.82 -2.73
C THR A 314 15.73 22.18 -3.89
N LYS A 315 15.35 23.00 -4.89
CA LYS A 315 14.78 22.57 -6.16
C LYS A 315 15.46 21.27 -6.60
N ALA A 316 14.69 20.19 -6.71
CA ALA A 316 15.14 18.97 -7.37
C ALA A 316 15.33 19.24 -8.88
N LEU A 317 16.39 19.97 -9.25
CA LEU A 317 17.07 19.64 -10.48
C LEU A 317 17.69 18.25 -10.23
N HIS A 318 17.29 17.27 -11.03
CA HIS A 318 17.94 15.97 -11.06
C HIS A 318 19.40 16.13 -11.49
N GLN A 319 20.28 16.45 -10.55
CA GLN A 319 21.70 16.19 -10.65
C GLN A 319 21.96 14.96 -9.78
N PHE A 320 22.14 13.80 -10.42
CA PHE A 320 22.72 12.65 -9.76
C PHE A 320 24.19 12.97 -9.46
N THR A 321 24.49 13.43 -8.26
CA THR A 321 25.86 13.50 -7.77
C THR A 321 26.22 12.15 -7.18
N VAL A 322 26.89 11.31 -7.97
CA VAL A 322 27.52 10.09 -7.45
C VAL A 322 28.81 10.52 -6.76
N GLY A 323 28.95 10.23 -5.47
CA GLY A 323 30.18 10.52 -4.73
C GLY A 323 31.38 9.74 -5.32
N PRO A 324 32.61 10.29 -5.23
CA PRO A 324 33.79 9.73 -5.92
C PRO A 324 34.08 8.26 -5.56
N GLU A 325 33.77 7.81 -4.35
CA GLU A 325 33.92 6.41 -3.94
C GLU A 325 32.92 5.47 -4.64
N LEU A 326 31.65 5.86 -4.71
CA LEU A 326 30.62 5.06 -5.38
C LEU A 326 30.83 5.07 -6.90
N ALA A 327 31.32 6.19 -7.45
CA ALA A 327 31.75 6.28 -8.83
C ALA A 327 32.90 5.29 -9.10
N ALA A 328 33.95 5.30 -8.28
CA ALA A 328 35.07 4.35 -8.40
C ALA A 328 34.62 2.89 -8.32
N VAL A 329 33.67 2.55 -7.43
CA VAL A 329 33.11 1.19 -7.32
C VAL A 329 32.32 0.80 -8.58
N MET A 330 31.45 1.68 -9.08
CA MET A 330 30.69 1.43 -10.31
C MET A 330 31.61 1.27 -11.52
N LEU A 331 32.65 2.11 -11.62
CA LEU A 331 33.63 2.11 -12.70
C LEU A 331 34.57 0.91 -12.65
N SER A 332 34.91 0.42 -11.45
CA SER A 332 35.73 -0.79 -11.29
C SER A 332 35.09 -2.05 -11.90
N ARG A 333 33.76 -2.05 -12.10
CA ARG A 333 32.99 -3.13 -12.73
C ARG A 333 32.96 -3.07 -14.27
N ILE A 334 33.47 -1.99 -14.87
CA ILE A 334 33.50 -1.77 -16.33
C ILE A 334 34.88 -2.19 -16.92
N LYS A 335 35.76 -2.79 -16.12
CA LYS A 335 37.06 -3.30 -16.58
C LYS A 335 36.86 -4.25 -17.77
N ASN A 336 37.50 -3.93 -18.90
CA ASN A 336 37.50 -4.69 -20.16
C ASN A 336 36.24 -4.57 -21.03
N ILE A 337 35.34 -3.63 -20.75
CA ILE A 337 34.27 -3.28 -21.69
C ILE A 337 34.71 -2.03 -22.46
N PRO A 338 34.77 -2.08 -23.80
CA PRO A 338 34.99 -0.88 -24.60
C PRO A 338 33.95 0.17 -24.26
N CYS A 339 34.37 1.40 -23.95
CA CYS A 339 33.47 2.49 -23.60
C CYS A 339 33.85 3.77 -24.34
N LEU A 340 32.89 4.40 -25.00
CA LEU A 340 33.03 5.70 -25.64
C LEU A 340 32.20 6.73 -24.89
N MET A 341 32.84 7.81 -24.44
CA MET A 341 32.16 8.96 -23.87
C MET A 341 32.32 10.19 -24.77
N ILE A 342 31.21 10.78 -25.17
CA ILE A 342 31.16 12.05 -25.91
C ILE A 342 30.50 13.09 -25.00
N LYS A 343 31.23 14.15 -24.67
CA LYS A 343 30.77 15.23 -23.81
C LYS A 343 30.51 16.49 -24.63
N ALA A 344 29.39 17.16 -24.39
CA ALA A 344 29.15 18.49 -24.93
C ALA A 344 30.01 19.54 -24.20
N SER A 345 30.59 20.51 -24.92
CA SER A 345 31.49 21.52 -24.38
C SER A 345 30.88 22.40 -23.28
N ASP A 346 29.58 22.67 -23.35
CA ASP A 346 28.87 23.48 -22.34
C ASP A 346 28.31 22.66 -21.17
N SER A 347 28.54 21.35 -21.20
CA SER A 347 27.96 20.41 -20.25
C SER A 347 28.50 20.71 -18.85
N PRO A 348 27.63 21.05 -17.86
CA PRO A 348 28.04 21.40 -16.51
C PRO A 348 28.56 20.19 -15.70
N PHE A 349 28.53 19.00 -16.30
CA PHE A 349 29.02 17.77 -15.69
C PHE A 349 30.55 17.73 -15.77
N VAL A 350 31.19 17.93 -14.61
CA VAL A 350 32.63 17.74 -14.41
C VAL A 350 32.89 16.25 -14.28
N THR A 351 33.61 15.67 -15.24
CA THR A 351 34.23 14.36 -15.08
C THR A 351 35.68 14.59 -14.67
N GLU A 352 36.12 14.05 -13.53
CA GLU A 352 37.55 13.86 -13.29
C GLU A 352 38.05 12.87 -14.36
N GLN A 353 38.53 13.42 -15.47
CA GLN A 353 38.89 12.66 -16.68
C GLN A 353 39.97 11.59 -16.43
N SER A 354 40.77 11.74 -15.37
CA SER A 354 41.89 10.86 -15.04
C SER A 354 41.46 9.49 -14.50
N THR A 355 40.44 9.40 -13.65
CA THR A 355 40.14 8.14 -12.93
C THR A 355 39.54 7.05 -13.81
N LEU A 356 38.84 7.40 -14.89
CA LEU A 356 38.22 6.47 -15.84
C LEU A 356 39.21 5.92 -16.87
N ALA A 357 40.02 6.80 -17.44
CA ALA A 357 41.03 6.43 -18.43
C ALA A 357 42.14 5.56 -17.81
N ASP A 358 42.53 5.83 -16.55
CA ASP A 358 43.54 5.04 -15.84
C ASP A 358 43.06 3.62 -15.49
N GLN A 359 41.74 3.39 -15.42
CA GLN A 359 41.15 2.12 -14.98
C GLN A 359 40.60 1.23 -16.11
N ASN A 360 40.44 1.77 -17.33
CA ASN A 360 39.98 1.02 -18.49
C ASN A 360 40.77 1.41 -19.76
N PRO A 361 41.70 0.56 -20.24
CA PRO A 361 42.53 0.87 -21.41
C PRO A 361 41.75 0.93 -22.74
N GLN A 362 40.46 0.54 -22.76
CA GLN A 362 39.57 0.63 -23.92
C GLN A 362 38.52 1.76 -23.75
N TYR A 363 38.84 2.77 -22.95
CA TYR A 363 38.02 3.96 -22.75
C TYR A 363 38.47 5.08 -23.70
N GLU A 364 37.55 5.57 -24.51
CA GLU A 364 37.75 6.70 -25.41
C GLU A 364 36.88 7.89 -24.98
N PHE A 365 37.46 9.09 -24.96
CA PHE A 365 36.78 10.33 -24.57
C PHE A 365 36.96 11.41 -25.62
N TYR A 366 35.86 12.06 -26.00
CA TYR A 366 35.86 13.20 -26.91
C TYR A 366 34.94 14.31 -26.40
N GLU A 367 35.38 15.55 -26.56
CA GLU A 367 34.55 16.72 -26.32
C GLU A 367 34.07 17.31 -27.65
N VAL A 368 32.77 17.56 -27.77
CA VAL A 368 32.12 18.10 -28.96
C VAL A 368 31.47 19.43 -28.60
N LEU A 369 31.70 20.46 -29.43
CA LEU A 369 31.11 21.78 -29.23
C LEU A 369 29.58 21.71 -29.34
N GLY A 370 28.86 22.10 -28.28
CA GLY A 370 27.39 22.09 -28.29
C GLY A 370 26.77 22.05 -26.91
N GLN A 371 25.43 21.94 -26.90
CA GLN A 371 24.62 21.81 -25.69
C GLN A 371 24.54 20.38 -25.17
N HIS A 372 24.15 20.17 -23.90
CA HIS A 372 24.02 18.84 -23.27
C HIS A 372 23.42 17.73 -24.17
N HIS A 373 22.42 18.07 -25.00
CA HIS A 373 21.87 17.19 -26.05
C HIS A 373 22.60 17.31 -27.40
N VAL A 374 23.94 17.26 -27.40
CA VAL A 374 24.77 17.46 -28.61
C VAL A 374 24.51 16.40 -29.67
N HIS A 375 24.13 15.19 -29.25
CA HIS A 375 23.69 14.10 -30.14
C HIS A 375 22.40 14.40 -30.92
N LEU A 376 21.58 15.35 -30.48
CA LEU A 376 20.38 15.79 -31.20
C LEU A 376 20.62 17.05 -32.03
N THR A 377 21.55 17.90 -31.58
CA THR A 377 21.79 19.22 -32.18
C THR A 377 22.92 19.22 -33.20
N HIS A 378 23.94 18.37 -33.01
CA HIS A 378 25.10 18.19 -33.89
C HIS A 378 25.42 16.69 -34.03
N PRO A 379 24.47 15.87 -34.53
CA PRO A 379 24.64 14.43 -34.65
C PRO A 379 25.86 14.03 -35.51
N GLU A 380 26.17 14.81 -36.54
CA GLU A 380 27.32 14.59 -37.43
C GLU A 380 28.67 14.69 -36.71
N GLU A 381 28.78 15.56 -35.71
CA GLU A 381 30.01 15.67 -34.91
C GLU A 381 30.14 14.49 -33.93
N CYS A 382 29.02 13.98 -33.40
CA CYS A 382 29.02 12.77 -32.59
C CYS A 382 29.35 11.52 -33.42
N GLU A 383 28.84 11.44 -34.66
CA GLU A 383 29.01 10.31 -35.57
C GLU A 383 30.49 10.05 -35.90
N LYS A 384 31.29 11.11 -36.04
CA LYS A 384 32.76 11.03 -36.29
C LYS A 384 33.50 10.18 -35.25
N HIS A 385 32.98 10.10 -34.03
CA HIS A 385 33.57 9.32 -32.95
C HIS A 385 32.87 7.97 -32.75
N ILE A 386 31.54 7.93 -32.90
CA ILE A 386 30.75 6.70 -32.70
C ILE A 386 31.08 5.64 -33.77
N ILE A 387 31.15 6.01 -35.05
CA ILE A 387 31.34 5.02 -36.12
C ILE A 387 32.70 4.32 -36.05
N PRO A 388 33.84 5.02 -35.90
CA PRO A 388 35.14 4.37 -35.73
C PRO A 388 35.18 3.44 -34.51
N PHE A 389 34.66 3.90 -33.38
CA PHE A 389 34.61 3.11 -32.15
C PHE A 389 33.82 1.80 -32.33
N LEU A 390 32.63 1.87 -32.94
CA LEU A 390 31.82 0.68 -33.24
C LEU A 390 32.47 -0.26 -34.26
N LYS A 391 33.27 0.25 -35.20
CA LYS A 391 34.03 -0.58 -36.14
C LYS A 391 35.18 -1.31 -35.44
N LEU A 392 35.88 -0.63 -34.52
CA LEU A 392 37.00 -1.17 -33.76
C LEU A 392 36.56 -2.28 -32.80
N HIS A 393 35.40 -2.12 -32.16
CA HIS A 393 34.90 -3.01 -31.11
C HIS A 393 33.74 -3.92 -31.54
N ARG A 394 33.55 -4.11 -32.86
CA ARG A 394 32.46 -4.94 -33.39
C ARG A 394 32.66 -6.42 -33.01
N PRO A 395 31.67 -7.10 -32.41
CA PRO A 395 31.77 -8.53 -32.17
C PRO A 395 31.80 -9.30 -33.51
N PRO A 396 32.50 -10.45 -33.60
CA PRO A 396 32.53 -11.26 -34.82
C PRO A 396 31.10 -11.69 -35.21
N LYS A 397 30.78 -11.65 -36.51
CA LYS A 397 29.43 -11.93 -37.04
C LYS A 397 28.89 -13.28 -36.55
N ALA A 398 27.79 -13.25 -35.79
CA ALA A 398 26.96 -14.42 -35.55
C ALA A 398 26.31 -14.90 -36.87
N VAL A 399 26.32 -16.21 -37.09
CA VAL A 399 25.71 -16.90 -38.23
C VAL A 399 24.25 -16.49 -38.40
N GLN A 400 23.87 -16.11 -39.63
CA GLN A 400 22.49 -15.80 -40.02
C GLN A 400 21.59 -17.03 -39.80
N LEU A 401 20.66 -16.94 -38.84
CA LEU A 401 19.46 -17.77 -38.83
C LEU A 401 18.38 -17.05 -39.64
N THR A 402 18.20 -17.48 -40.89
CA THR A 402 17.09 -17.10 -41.75
C THR A 402 15.77 -17.56 -41.12
N ARG A 403 14.90 -16.60 -40.79
CA ARG A 403 13.55 -16.84 -40.32
C ARG A 403 12.61 -16.91 -41.54
N THR A 404 12.30 -18.11 -42.00
CA THR A 404 11.16 -18.35 -42.90
C THR A 404 9.88 -18.34 -42.07
N LEU A 405 9.02 -17.35 -42.32
CA LEU A 405 7.62 -17.38 -41.91
C LEU A 405 6.89 -18.35 -42.84
N ASN A 406 6.43 -19.48 -42.32
CA ASN A 406 5.34 -20.23 -42.93
C ASN A 406 4.34 -20.62 -41.85
N ASN A 407 3.08 -20.28 -42.12
CA ASN A 407 1.89 -20.77 -41.46
C ASN A 407 1.91 -22.30 -41.46
N GLU A 408 1.71 -22.91 -40.30
CA GLU A 408 0.87 -24.10 -40.17
C GLU A 408 0.51 -24.30 -38.69
N GLN A 409 -0.76 -24.66 -38.48
CA GLN A 409 -1.40 -24.94 -37.20
C GLN A 409 -0.81 -26.20 -36.54
N VAL A 410 -1.34 -26.54 -35.35
CA VAL A 410 -1.36 -27.85 -34.64
C VAL A 410 -0.58 -27.80 -33.30
N PRO A 411 -1.03 -28.45 -32.20
CA PRO A 411 -2.30 -28.34 -31.47
C PRO A 411 -2.08 -28.15 -29.95
N VAL A 412 -3.17 -28.04 -29.20
CA VAL A 412 -3.19 -28.04 -27.73
C VAL A 412 -2.82 -29.42 -27.18
N GLU A 413 -1.77 -29.51 -26.35
CA GLU A 413 -1.61 -30.61 -25.39
C GLU A 413 -1.20 -30.11 -24.00
N ARG A 414 -1.93 -30.67 -23.03
CA ARG A 414 -1.92 -30.46 -21.57
C ARG A 414 -0.52 -30.42 -20.96
N MET A 415 -0.31 -29.43 -20.08
CA MET A 415 0.56 -29.60 -18.91
C MET A 415 -0.23 -29.38 -17.63
N SER A 416 -0.69 -30.50 -17.08
CA SER A 416 -0.93 -30.67 -15.65
C SER A 416 0.43 -30.73 -14.93
N LYS A 417 0.66 -29.79 -14.01
CA LYS A 417 1.52 -29.85 -12.81
C LYS A 417 2.20 -28.50 -12.61
N LEU A 418 1.60 -27.66 -11.79
CA LEU A 418 2.23 -26.94 -10.67
C LEU A 418 1.12 -26.48 -9.72
#